data_AF-A0A7C4KTW6-F1
#
_entry.id   AF-A0A7C4KTW6-F1
#
_cell.length_a   1.000
_cell.length_b   1.000
_cell.length_c   1.000
_cell.angle_alpha   90.00
_cell.angle_beta   90.00
_cell.angle_gamma   90.00
#
_symmetry.space_group_name_H-M   'P 1'
#
loop_
_entity.id
_entity.type
_entity.pdbx_description
1 polymer ?
#
loop_
_entity_poly.entity_id
_entity_poly.type
_entity_poly.pdbx_seq_one_letter_code
_entity_poly.pdbx_strand_id
1 'polypeptide(L)'
;MAFEHQTLARLQALLSGFGPAAILVLLAGGMIQSASYAPAATLCLMGIGLGVPLGMALGWLAQRFELQPAERLLPVLAMLFFLPLAALPVQPGLLAPSGSWQGFASFAFKVLAGLPLGVALGAVVECRSLAVASRSWAAAGAGLGALLAAGAVAGFSVLRGACLIDLFAAPMVWPLLPAAGRRSLLARMMLTLAVLLACLVILYL
;
A
#
# COMPACT_ATOMS: atom_id res chain seq x y z
N MET A 1 -16.13 16.23 19.85
CA MET A 1 -14.72 16.65 19.93
C MET A 1 -13.78 15.57 20.47
N ALA A 2 -13.76 15.21 21.78
CA ALA A 2 -12.80 14.23 22.31
C ALA A 2 -12.99 12.80 21.75
N PHE A 3 -14.24 12.36 21.55
CA PHE A 3 -14.58 11.05 20.99
C PHE A 3 -14.15 10.89 19.51
N GLU A 4 -14.34 11.94 18.70
CA GLU A 4 -13.93 11.95 17.29
C GLU A 4 -12.40 11.86 17.16
N HIS A 5 -11.67 12.63 17.98
CA HIS A 5 -10.20 12.58 17.96
C HIS A 5 -9.65 11.20 18.34
N GLN A 6 -10.25 10.52 19.32
CA GLN A 6 -9.88 9.16 19.68
C GLN A 6 -10.22 8.14 18.59
N THR A 7 -11.36 8.30 17.91
CA THR A 7 -11.79 7.40 16.83
C THR A 7 -10.86 7.51 15.62
N LEU A 8 -10.52 8.73 15.22
CA LEU A 8 -9.58 8.99 14.11
C LEU A 8 -8.19 8.42 14.42
N ALA A 9 -7.69 8.61 15.65
CA ALA A 9 -6.41 8.05 16.07
C ALA A 9 -6.39 6.51 16.04
N ARG A 10 -7.48 5.85 16.47
CA ARG A 10 -7.62 4.39 16.41
C ARG A 10 -7.69 3.87 14.97
N LEU A 11 -8.43 4.56 14.11
CA LEU A 11 -8.56 4.18 12.71
C LEU A 11 -7.25 4.34 11.94
N GLN A 12 -6.51 5.43 12.21
CA GLN A 12 -5.17 5.63 11.68
C GLN A 12 -4.20 4.55 12.17
N ALA A 13 -4.28 4.17 13.45
CA ALA A 13 -3.53 3.06 14.02
C ALA A 13 -3.95 1.69 13.47
N LEU A 14 -5.19 1.51 13.00
CA LEU A 14 -5.63 0.29 12.34
C LEU A 14 -5.07 0.20 10.91
N LEU A 15 -5.26 1.24 10.10
CA LEU A 15 -4.70 1.34 8.73
C LEU A 15 -3.19 1.16 8.70
N SER A 16 -2.56 1.66 9.75
CA SER A 16 -1.14 1.53 10.04
C SER A 16 -0.60 0.10 10.04
N GLY A 17 -1.33 -0.81 10.68
CA GLY A 17 -0.97 -2.22 10.70
C GLY A 17 -1.45 -2.94 9.44
N PHE A 18 -2.62 -2.54 8.95
CA PHE A 18 -3.28 -3.12 7.78
C PHE A 18 -2.40 -3.09 6.54
N GLY A 19 -1.91 -1.91 6.13
CA GLY A 19 -1.15 -1.73 4.89
C GLY A 19 0.08 -2.63 4.79
N PRO A 20 1.04 -2.53 5.72
CA PRO A 20 2.26 -3.35 5.69
C PRO A 20 1.96 -4.86 5.73
N ALA A 21 1.02 -5.29 6.58
CA ALA A 21 0.67 -6.70 6.69
C ALA A 21 0.01 -7.23 5.41
N ALA A 22 -0.93 -6.46 4.83
CA ALA A 22 -1.58 -6.83 3.58
C ALA A 22 -0.58 -6.95 2.43
N ILE A 23 0.38 -6.02 2.33
CA ILE A 23 1.44 -6.03 1.30
C ILE A 23 2.35 -7.26 1.44
N LEU A 24 2.83 -7.52 2.66
CA LEU A 24 3.71 -8.66 2.91
C LEU A 24 3.02 -9.99 2.60
N VAL A 25 1.76 -10.15 3.03
CA VAL A 25 1.00 -11.38 2.79
C VAL A 25 0.60 -11.53 1.32
N LEU A 26 0.25 -10.44 0.61
CA LEU A 26 0.00 -10.47 -0.83
C LEU A 26 1.22 -10.96 -1.61
N LEU A 27 2.40 -10.40 -1.31
CA LEU A 27 3.64 -10.73 -2.02
C LEU A 27 4.14 -12.13 -1.66
N ALA A 28 4.07 -12.52 -0.38
CA ALA A 28 4.35 -13.89 0.04
C ALA A 28 3.39 -14.89 -0.62
N GLY A 29 2.12 -14.53 -0.71
CA GLY A 29 1.09 -15.26 -1.42
C GLY A 29 1.42 -15.47 -2.90
N GLY A 30 1.89 -14.42 -3.58
CA GLY A 30 2.37 -14.50 -4.96
C GLY A 30 3.59 -15.43 -5.14
N MET A 31 4.50 -15.46 -4.16
CA MET A 31 5.64 -16.40 -4.17
C MET A 31 5.19 -17.85 -3.97
N ILE A 32 4.15 -18.09 -3.17
CA ILE A 32 3.63 -19.43 -2.87
C ILE A 32 2.78 -19.97 -4.03
N GLN A 33 2.01 -19.13 -4.71
CA GLN A 33 1.13 -19.57 -5.80
C GLN A 33 1.89 -20.17 -6.99
N SER A 34 3.12 -19.73 -7.29
CA SER A 34 3.96 -20.36 -8.31
C SER A 34 5.44 -20.03 -8.18
N ALA A 35 6.29 -21.04 -8.31
CA ALA A 35 7.75 -20.88 -8.38
C ALA A 35 8.19 -19.97 -9.52
N SER A 36 7.39 -19.84 -10.59
CA SER A 36 7.66 -18.93 -11.71
C SER A 36 7.48 -17.45 -11.36
N TYR A 37 6.75 -17.13 -10.27
CA TYR A 37 6.48 -15.75 -9.83
C TYR A 37 7.40 -15.28 -8.71
N ALA A 38 8.06 -16.22 -8.01
CA ALA A 38 9.03 -15.94 -6.96
C ALA A 38 10.10 -14.90 -7.33
N PRO A 39 10.76 -14.93 -8.50
CA PRO A 39 11.76 -13.91 -8.85
C PRO A 39 11.15 -12.52 -9.05
N ALA A 40 9.96 -12.43 -9.65
CA ALA A 40 9.29 -11.13 -9.83
C ALA A 40 8.86 -10.52 -8.49
N ALA A 41 8.24 -11.33 -7.63
CA ALA A 41 7.85 -10.91 -6.28
C ALA A 41 9.07 -10.49 -5.43
N THR A 42 10.20 -11.22 -5.55
CA THR A 42 11.44 -10.88 -4.86
C THR A 42 12.03 -9.55 -5.34
N LEU A 43 12.01 -9.28 -6.64
CA LEU A 43 12.46 -8.00 -7.19
C LEU A 43 11.55 -6.84 -6.76
N CYS A 44 10.24 -7.05 -6.68
CA CYS A 44 9.32 -6.07 -6.11
C CYS A 44 9.59 -5.84 -4.62
N LEU A 45 9.87 -6.89 -3.84
CA LEU A 45 10.28 -6.77 -2.43
C LEU A 45 11.61 -6.01 -2.27
N MET A 46 12.58 -6.21 -3.17
CA MET A 46 13.81 -5.40 -3.19
C MET A 46 13.50 -3.93 -3.45
N GLY A 47 12.63 -3.63 -4.43
CA GLY A 47 12.16 -2.27 -4.69
C GLY A 47 11.50 -1.64 -3.46
N ILE A 48 10.60 -2.37 -2.80
CA ILE A 48 9.95 -1.94 -1.55
C ILE A 48 11.00 -1.70 -0.47
N GLY A 49 11.93 -2.64 -0.26
CA GLY A 49 12.99 -2.55 0.73
C GLY A 49 13.91 -1.34 0.53
N LEU A 50 14.22 -1.00 -0.72
CA LEU A 50 14.97 0.22 -1.07
C LEU A 50 14.15 1.50 -0.89
N GLY A 51 12.85 1.44 -1.16
CA GLY A 51 11.93 2.56 -0.99
C GLY A 51 11.69 2.92 0.47
N VAL A 52 11.62 1.95 1.39
CA VAL A 52 11.35 2.17 2.82
C VAL A 52 12.29 3.20 3.47
N PRO A 53 13.63 3.08 3.41
CA PRO A 53 14.51 4.07 4.04
C PRO A 53 14.38 5.46 3.41
N LEU A 54 14.12 5.55 2.10
CA LEU A 54 13.86 6.82 1.42
C LEU A 54 12.54 7.44 1.93
N GLY A 55 11.50 6.62 2.07
CA GLY A 55 10.23 7.00 2.66
C GLY A 55 10.35 7.47 4.10
N MET A 56 11.15 6.78 4.92
CA MET A 56 11.42 7.19 6.29
C MET A 56 12.13 8.54 6.33
N ALA A 57 13.16 8.75 5.50
CA ALA A 57 13.83 10.05 5.41
C ALA A 57 12.85 11.18 5.02
N LEU A 58 11.95 10.94 4.06
CA LEU A 58 10.92 11.89 3.65
C LEU A 58 9.88 12.14 4.75
N GLY A 59 9.45 11.10 5.46
CA GLY A 59 8.51 11.18 6.58
C GLY A 59 9.10 11.96 7.76
N TRP A 60 10.38 11.77 8.04
CA TRP A 60 11.11 12.49 9.07
C TRP A 60 11.25 13.98 8.73
N LEU A 61 11.59 14.27 7.46
CA LEU A 61 11.66 15.64 6.96
C LEU A 61 10.29 16.32 7.05
N ALA A 62 9.23 15.61 6.65
CA ALA A 62 7.84 16.05 6.75
C ALA A 62 7.41 16.37 8.19
N GLN A 63 7.84 15.58 9.19
CA GLN A 63 7.55 15.88 10.59
C GLN A 63 8.20 17.19 11.07
N ARG A 64 9.41 17.50 10.59
CA ARG A 64 10.11 18.74 10.95
C ARG A 64 9.44 20.00 10.39
N PHE A 65 8.67 19.89 9.32
CA PHE A 65 7.99 21.02 8.68
C PHE A 65 6.53 21.21 9.11
N GLU A 66 6.11 20.56 10.20
CA GLU A 66 4.75 20.65 10.77
C GLU A 66 3.62 20.49 9.71
N LEU A 67 3.79 19.50 8.81
CA LEU A 67 2.81 19.26 7.77
C LEU A 67 1.39 19.06 8.34
N GLN A 68 0.42 19.61 7.61
CA GLN A 68 -1.01 19.56 7.93
C GLN A 68 -1.48 18.10 8.01
N PRO A 69 -2.53 17.81 8.81
CA PRO A 69 -3.05 16.45 8.95
C PRO A 69 -3.45 15.79 7.62
N ALA A 70 -3.88 16.58 6.63
CA ALA A 70 -4.16 16.12 5.27
C ALA A 70 -2.93 15.53 4.56
N GLU A 71 -1.76 16.12 4.80
CA GLU A 71 -0.49 15.74 4.16
C GLU A 71 0.09 14.48 4.79
N ARG A 72 -0.22 14.21 6.05
CA ARG A 72 0.16 12.98 6.75
C ARG A 72 -0.58 11.74 6.23
N LEU A 73 -1.68 11.93 5.50
CA LEU A 73 -2.47 10.86 4.86
C LEU A 73 -2.08 10.60 3.41
N LEU A 74 -1.35 11.52 2.77
CA LEU A 74 -0.86 11.34 1.39
C LEU A 74 -0.02 10.06 1.23
N PRO A 75 0.87 9.68 2.16
CA PRO A 75 1.59 8.41 2.08
C PRO A 75 0.66 7.18 2.10
N VAL A 76 -0.42 7.22 2.88
CA VAL A 76 -1.41 6.12 2.92
C VAL A 76 -2.15 6.02 1.59
N LEU A 77 -2.56 7.15 1.02
CA LEU A 77 -3.22 7.20 -0.29
C LEU A 77 -2.29 6.74 -1.42
N ALA A 78 -1.02 7.16 -1.38
CA ALA A 78 -0.01 6.70 -2.32
C ALA A 78 0.21 5.19 -2.19
N MET A 79 0.27 4.66 -0.97
CA MET A 79 0.39 3.21 -0.73
C MET A 79 -0.75 2.44 -1.38
N LEU A 80 -2.01 2.87 -1.19
CA LEU A 80 -3.17 2.24 -1.85
C LEU A 80 -3.06 2.34 -3.37
N PHE A 81 -2.76 3.51 -3.91
CA PHE A 81 -2.65 3.69 -5.35
C PHE A 81 -1.53 2.85 -5.99
N PHE A 82 -0.38 2.69 -5.32
CA PHE A 82 0.76 1.93 -5.81
C PHE A 82 0.68 0.43 -5.50
N LEU A 83 -0.27 -0.01 -4.68
CA LEU A 83 -0.41 -1.42 -4.31
C LEU A 83 -0.73 -2.32 -5.52
N PRO A 84 -1.73 -2.01 -6.37
CA PRO A 84 -1.99 -2.78 -7.59
C PRO A 84 -0.83 -2.68 -8.58
N LEU A 85 -0.17 -1.52 -8.63
CA LEU A 85 0.98 -1.29 -9.51
C LEU A 85 2.18 -2.16 -9.13
N ALA A 86 2.41 -2.40 -7.83
CA ALA A 86 3.44 -3.32 -7.35
C ALA A 86 3.04 -4.79 -7.53
N ALA A 87 1.75 -5.09 -7.69
CA ALA A 87 1.24 -6.44 -7.97
C ALA A 87 1.25 -6.80 -9.46
N LEU A 88 1.21 -5.81 -10.37
CA LEU A 88 1.28 -6.01 -11.82
C LEU A 88 2.45 -6.90 -12.28
N PRO A 89 3.70 -6.72 -11.82
CA PRO A 89 4.83 -7.50 -12.31
C PRO A 89 4.82 -8.96 -11.82
N VAL A 90 3.97 -9.29 -10.84
CA VAL A 90 3.78 -10.64 -10.28
C VAL A 90 2.70 -11.42 -11.05
N GLN A 91 2.06 -10.81 -12.05
CA GLN A 91 1.04 -11.46 -12.88
C GLN A 91 1.61 -12.51 -13.87
N PRO A 92 0.90 -13.62 -14.11
CA PRO A 92 1.22 -14.57 -15.17
C PRO A 92 1.23 -13.89 -16.55
N GLY A 93 2.21 -14.21 -17.41
CA GLY A 93 2.23 -13.77 -18.80
C GLY A 93 2.91 -12.41 -19.07
N LEU A 94 3.26 -11.64 -18.03
CA LEU A 94 4.09 -10.42 -18.16
C LEU A 94 5.60 -10.71 -18.18
N LEU A 95 5.99 -11.99 -18.15
CA LEU A 95 7.37 -12.46 -18.20
C LEU A 95 7.73 -12.93 -19.62
N ALA A 96 8.34 -12.06 -20.41
CA ALA A 96 9.09 -12.49 -21.59
C ALA A 96 10.44 -13.08 -21.14
N PRO A 97 10.81 -14.31 -21.56
CA PRO A 97 12.10 -14.88 -21.23
C PRO A 97 13.22 -14.34 -22.11
N SER A 98 14.39 -14.21 -21.47
CA SER A 98 15.76 -14.32 -22.00
C SER A 98 16.39 -13.21 -22.86
N GLY A 99 17.53 -12.68 -22.37
CA GLY A 99 18.75 -12.57 -23.19
C GLY A 99 19.24 -11.20 -23.69
N SER A 100 18.52 -10.09 -23.50
CA SER A 100 18.91 -8.78 -24.09
C SER A 100 18.46 -7.59 -23.23
N TRP A 101 18.63 -6.34 -23.72
CA TRP A 101 18.16 -5.08 -23.08
C TRP A 101 16.72 -5.14 -22.52
N GLN A 102 15.86 -5.98 -23.09
CA GLN A 102 14.50 -6.24 -22.60
C GLN A 102 14.47 -6.93 -21.23
N GLY A 103 15.46 -7.77 -20.90
CA GLY A 103 15.65 -8.37 -19.58
C GLY A 103 16.00 -7.33 -18.51
N PHE A 104 16.87 -6.37 -18.84
CA PHE A 104 17.19 -5.24 -17.95
C PHE A 104 15.98 -4.33 -17.75
N ALA A 105 15.24 -4.00 -18.82
CA ALA A 105 14.01 -3.21 -18.72
C ALA A 105 12.94 -3.90 -17.85
N SER A 106 12.76 -5.23 -18.00
CA SER A 106 11.85 -6.02 -17.18
C SER A 106 12.28 -6.07 -15.71
N PHE A 107 13.58 -6.19 -15.44
CA PHE A 107 14.15 -6.11 -14.10
C PHE A 107 13.91 -4.72 -13.47
N ALA A 108 14.30 -3.66 -14.18
CA ALA A 108 14.14 -2.28 -13.73
C ALA A 108 12.68 -1.95 -13.45
N PHE A 109 11.75 -2.39 -14.32
CA PHE A 109 10.33 -2.22 -14.11
C PHE A 109 9.83 -2.88 -12.81
N LYS A 110 10.23 -4.13 -12.52
CA LYS A 110 9.81 -4.83 -11.28
C LYS A 110 10.30 -4.14 -10.02
N VAL A 111 11.55 -3.68 -10.03
CA VAL A 111 12.14 -2.95 -8.90
C VAL A 111 11.49 -1.56 -8.76
N LEU A 112 11.33 -0.84 -9.87
CA LEU A 112 10.70 0.49 -9.90
C LEU A 112 9.21 0.44 -9.58
N ALA A 113 8.51 -0.67 -9.84
CA ALA A 113 7.10 -0.82 -9.46
C ALA A 113 6.94 -0.98 -7.94
N GLY A 114 7.88 -1.65 -7.26
CA GLY A 114 7.86 -1.80 -5.80
C GLY A 114 8.37 -0.57 -5.05
N LEU A 115 9.21 0.26 -5.68
CA LEU A 115 9.88 1.38 -5.01
C LEU A 115 8.91 2.47 -4.50
N PRO A 116 7.95 2.99 -5.29
CA PRO A 116 6.95 3.94 -4.81
C PRO A 116 6.13 3.41 -3.63
N LEU A 117 5.81 2.12 -3.64
CA LEU A 117 5.11 1.46 -2.54
C LEU A 117 5.99 1.41 -1.29
N GLY A 118 7.29 1.10 -1.43
CA GLY A 118 8.27 1.17 -0.36
C GLY A 118 8.42 2.57 0.24
N VAL A 119 8.50 3.60 -0.60
CA VAL A 119 8.58 5.01 -0.16
C VAL A 119 7.33 5.40 0.62
N ALA A 120 6.16 5.05 0.11
CA ALA A 120 4.90 5.28 0.80
C ALA A 120 4.86 4.58 2.17
N LEU A 121 5.27 3.31 2.22
CA LEU A 121 5.37 2.52 3.46
C LEU A 121 6.33 3.14 4.48
N GLY A 122 7.53 3.52 4.05
CA GLY A 122 8.53 4.15 4.91
C GLY A 122 8.03 5.46 5.50
N ALA A 123 7.37 6.29 4.70
CA ALA A 123 6.76 7.53 5.17
C ALA A 123 5.60 7.28 6.14
N VAL A 124 4.79 6.24 5.91
CA VAL A 124 3.71 5.80 6.81
C VAL A 124 4.26 5.29 8.15
N VAL A 125 5.42 4.63 8.16
CA VAL A 125 6.09 4.16 9.39
C VAL A 125 6.65 5.34 10.18
N GLU A 126 7.39 6.23 9.52
CA GLU A 126 8.07 7.34 10.19
C GLU A 126 7.10 8.41 10.68
N CYS A 127 5.99 8.66 9.97
CA CYS A 127 4.96 9.62 10.39
C CYS A 127 4.24 9.25 11.72
N ARG A 128 4.74 8.25 12.47
CA ARG A 128 4.15 7.76 13.72
C ARG A 128 5.03 8.05 14.93
N SER A 129 4.43 8.68 15.94
CA SER A 129 4.66 8.30 17.33
C SER A 129 3.42 7.52 17.80
N LEU A 130 3.47 6.19 17.78
CA LEU A 130 2.37 5.37 18.32
C LEU A 130 2.41 5.45 19.84
N ALA A 131 1.44 6.19 20.43
CA ALA A 131 1.15 6.07 21.84
C ALA A 131 0.91 4.59 22.21
N VAL A 132 1.32 4.15 23.40
CA VAL A 132 1.19 2.74 23.82
C VAL A 132 -0.26 2.23 23.69
N ALA A 133 -1.24 3.10 23.94
CA ALA A 133 -2.67 2.80 23.83
C ALA A 133 -3.18 2.51 22.40
N SER A 134 -2.44 2.88 21.35
CA SER A 134 -2.82 2.64 19.95
C SER A 134 -2.13 1.43 19.31
N ARG A 135 -1.22 0.75 20.02
CA ARG A 135 -0.52 -0.45 19.52
C ARG A 135 -1.45 -1.64 19.30
N SER A 136 -2.45 -1.83 20.16
CA SER A 136 -3.44 -2.91 20.02
C SER A 136 -4.27 -2.77 18.75
N TRP A 137 -4.63 -1.53 18.38
CA TRP A 137 -5.33 -1.22 17.14
C TRP A 137 -4.46 -1.47 15.90
N ALA A 138 -3.16 -1.21 15.99
CA ALA A 138 -2.21 -1.58 14.94
C ALA A 138 -2.05 -3.08 14.78
N ALA A 139 -1.99 -3.83 15.88
CA ALA A 139 -1.97 -5.29 15.81
C ALA A 139 -3.27 -5.85 15.21
N ALA A 140 -4.43 -5.31 15.60
CA ALA A 140 -5.72 -5.67 15.02
C ALA A 140 -5.77 -5.34 13.52
N GLY A 141 -5.28 -4.16 13.12
CA GLY A 141 -5.16 -3.77 11.74
C GLY A 141 -4.25 -4.69 10.92
N ALA A 142 -3.10 -5.07 11.48
CA ALA A 142 -2.20 -6.03 10.85
C ALA A 142 -2.85 -7.41 10.69
N GLY A 143 -3.58 -7.88 11.69
CA GLY A 143 -4.37 -9.12 11.60
C GLY A 143 -5.43 -9.05 10.50
N LEU A 144 -6.20 -7.96 10.43
CA LEU A 144 -7.20 -7.75 9.38
C LEU A 144 -6.55 -7.69 7.99
N GLY A 145 -5.44 -6.97 7.86
CA GLY A 145 -4.70 -6.86 6.59
C GLY A 145 -4.15 -8.20 6.13
N ALA A 146 -3.56 -8.98 7.04
CA ALA A 146 -3.07 -10.32 6.76
C ALA A 146 -4.19 -11.28 6.38
N LEU A 147 -5.31 -11.28 7.11
CA LEU A 147 -6.46 -12.15 6.82
C LEU A 147 -7.09 -11.81 5.47
N LEU A 148 -7.30 -10.52 5.18
CA LEU A 148 -7.86 -10.07 3.91
C LEU A 148 -6.92 -10.38 2.75
N ALA A 149 -5.62 -10.14 2.90
CA ALA A 149 -4.63 -10.52 1.89
C ALA A 149 -4.54 -12.03 1.66
N ALA A 150 -4.52 -12.82 2.73
CA ALA A 150 -4.49 -14.28 2.62
C ALA A 150 -5.75 -14.82 1.94
N GLY A 151 -6.93 -14.34 2.33
CA GLY A 151 -8.19 -14.70 1.69
C GLY A 151 -8.25 -14.26 0.23
N ALA A 152 -7.75 -13.06 -0.08
CA ALA A 152 -7.71 -12.53 -1.42
C ALA A 152 -6.74 -13.30 -2.34
N VAL A 153 -5.56 -13.69 -1.84
CA VAL A 153 -4.63 -14.58 -2.57
C VAL A 153 -5.20 -15.98 -2.70
N ALA A 154 -5.87 -16.52 -1.67
CA ALA A 154 -6.43 -17.87 -1.75
C ALA A 154 -7.60 -17.97 -2.74
N GLY A 155 -8.43 -16.93 -2.83
CA GLY A 155 -9.61 -16.90 -3.71
C GLY A 155 -9.38 -16.26 -5.08
N PHE A 156 -8.35 -15.45 -5.25
CA PHE A 156 -8.11 -14.65 -6.46
C PHE A 156 -6.63 -14.57 -6.86
N SER A 157 -6.33 -13.89 -7.97
CA SER A 157 -4.95 -13.54 -8.35
C SER A 157 -4.40 -12.42 -7.47
N VAL A 158 -3.07 -12.31 -7.38
CA VAL A 158 -2.38 -11.28 -6.57
C VAL A 158 -2.84 -9.85 -6.92
N LEU A 159 -3.08 -9.55 -8.20
CA LEU A 159 -3.56 -8.22 -8.64
C LEU A 159 -5.01 -7.97 -8.21
N ARG A 160 -5.92 -8.92 -8.45
CA ARG A 160 -7.31 -8.79 -7.99
C ARG A 160 -7.35 -8.67 -6.47
N GLY A 161 -6.49 -9.39 -5.77
CA GLY A 161 -6.36 -9.29 -4.33
C GLY A 161 -5.85 -7.92 -3.84
N ALA A 162 -4.87 -7.35 -4.54
CA ALA A 162 -4.42 -5.98 -4.30
C ALA A 162 -5.57 -4.96 -4.50
N CYS A 163 -6.35 -5.09 -5.57
CA CYS A 163 -7.52 -4.24 -5.81
C CYS A 163 -8.62 -4.42 -4.76
N LEU A 164 -8.88 -5.64 -4.29
CA LEU A 164 -9.83 -5.89 -3.21
C LEU A 164 -9.37 -5.21 -1.91
N ILE A 165 -8.08 -5.31 -1.59
CA ILE A 165 -7.50 -4.64 -0.42
C ILE A 165 -7.68 -3.12 -0.49
N ASP A 166 -7.51 -2.51 -1.67
CA ASP A 166 -7.79 -1.09 -1.86
C ASP A 166 -9.26 -0.75 -1.62
N LEU A 167 -10.19 -1.56 -2.13
CA LEU A 167 -11.63 -1.37 -1.91
C LEU A 167 -12.01 -1.51 -0.44
N PHE A 168 -11.38 -2.42 0.31
CA PHE A 168 -11.57 -2.56 1.74
C PHE A 168 -10.95 -1.42 2.55
N ALA A 169 -9.80 -0.90 2.12
CA ALA A 169 -9.10 0.19 2.80
C ALA A 169 -9.75 1.56 2.54
N ALA A 170 -10.36 1.76 1.37
CA ALA A 170 -10.98 3.02 1.00
C ALA A 170 -11.99 3.59 2.02
N PRO A 171 -12.97 2.82 2.54
CA PRO A 171 -13.89 3.31 3.56
C PRO A 171 -13.20 3.61 4.90
N MET A 172 -12.05 2.98 5.20
CA MET A 172 -11.26 3.28 6.39
C MET A 172 -10.46 4.59 6.24
N VAL A 173 -10.06 4.95 5.02
CA VAL A 173 -9.32 6.20 4.75
C VAL A 173 -10.27 7.40 4.62
N TRP A 174 -11.47 7.22 4.06
CA TRP A 174 -12.44 8.30 3.82
C TRP A 174 -12.69 9.23 5.02
N PRO A 175 -13.00 8.74 6.24
CA PRO A 175 -13.27 9.62 7.39
C PRO A 175 -12.02 10.34 7.92
N LEU A 176 -10.81 9.93 7.51
CA LEU A 176 -9.58 10.63 7.87
C LEU A 176 -9.34 11.86 6.99
N LEU A 177 -9.98 11.94 5.82
CA LEU A 177 -9.79 13.04 4.89
C LEU A 177 -10.43 14.34 5.41
N PRO A 178 -9.74 15.49 5.34
CA PRO A 178 -10.32 16.77 5.78
C PRO A 178 -11.58 17.11 5.00
N ALA A 179 -12.53 17.82 5.63
CA ALA A 179 -13.77 18.24 4.97
C ALA A 179 -13.56 19.34 3.90
N ALA A 180 -12.57 20.21 4.10
CA ALA A 180 -12.34 21.40 3.27
C ALA A 180 -10.83 21.62 2.99
N GLY A 181 -10.54 22.37 1.93
CA GLY A 181 -9.19 22.77 1.52
C GLY A 181 -8.78 22.22 0.14
N ARG A 182 -7.96 22.97 -0.61
CA ARG A 182 -7.48 22.59 -1.96
C ARG A 182 -6.81 21.20 -2.00
N ARG A 183 -6.12 20.83 -0.92
CA ARG A 183 -5.43 19.54 -0.77
C ARG A 183 -6.36 18.38 -0.35
N SER A 184 -7.51 18.68 0.26
CA SER A 184 -8.55 17.68 0.55
C SER A 184 -9.21 17.19 -0.74
N LEU A 185 -9.43 18.10 -1.70
CA LEU A 185 -9.97 17.72 -3.01
C LEU A 185 -9.06 16.72 -3.72
N LEU A 186 -7.74 16.99 -3.76
CA LEU A 186 -6.77 16.09 -4.37
C LEU A 186 -6.77 14.71 -3.70
N ALA A 187 -6.77 14.66 -2.36
CA ALA A 187 -6.79 13.41 -1.62
C ALA A 187 -8.05 12.57 -1.90
N ARG A 188 -9.21 13.23 -1.97
CA ARG A 188 -10.48 12.59 -2.36
C ARG A 188 -10.45 12.12 -3.81
N MET A 189 -9.94 12.93 -4.73
CA MET A 189 -9.80 12.54 -6.14
C MET A 189 -8.88 11.33 -6.30
N MET A 190 -7.75 11.28 -5.58
CA MET A 190 -6.85 10.13 -5.59
C MET A 190 -7.53 8.88 -5.03
N LEU A 191 -8.26 9.00 -3.93
CA LEU A 191 -9.00 7.89 -3.32
C LEU A 191 -10.09 7.37 -4.27
N THR A 192 -10.88 8.26 -4.86
CA THR A 192 -11.89 7.89 -5.86
C THR A 192 -11.27 7.25 -7.09
N LEU A 193 -10.13 7.77 -7.57
CA LEU A 193 -9.41 7.20 -8.70
C LEU A 193 -8.90 5.79 -8.39
N ALA A 194 -8.32 5.57 -7.20
CA ALA A 194 -7.87 4.26 -6.75
C ALA A 194 -9.04 3.25 -6.70
N VAL A 195 -10.17 3.66 -6.14
CA VAL A 195 -11.39 2.84 -6.09
C VAL A 195 -11.93 2.54 -7.49
N LEU A 196 -12.01 3.53 -8.37
CA LEU A 196 -12.47 3.34 -9.74
C LEU A 196 -11.56 2.37 -10.51
N LEU A 197 -10.24 2.54 -10.41
CA LEU A 197 -9.27 1.63 -11.02
C LEU A 197 -9.39 0.22 -10.46
N ALA A 198 -9.52 0.06 -9.14
CA ALA A 198 -9.72 -1.24 -8.50
C ALA A 198 -11.01 -1.92 -8.99
N CYS A 199 -12.12 -1.18 -9.06
CA CYS A 199 -13.39 -1.67 -9.61
C CYS A 199 -13.26 -2.10 -11.07
N LEU A 200 -12.63 -1.28 -11.92
CA LEU A 200 -12.41 -1.62 -13.33
C LEU A 200 -11.58 -2.91 -13.46
N VAL A 201 -10.47 -3.00 -12.72
CA VAL A 201 -9.61 -4.19 -12.76
C VAL A 201 -10.37 -5.45 -12.31
N ILE A 202 -11.21 -5.36 -11.28
CA ILE A 202 -12.01 -6.50 -10.81
C ILE A 202 -13.12 -6.89 -11.79
N LEU A 203 -13.75 -5.92 -12.47
CA LEU A 203 -14.84 -6.17 -13.41
C LEU A 203 -14.36 -6.72 -14.76
N TYR A 204 -13.17 -6.31 -15.21
CA TYR A 204 -12.69 -6.59 -16.58
C TYR A 204 -11.58 -7.63 -16.67
N LEU A 205 -10.92 -7.99 -15.56
CA LEU A 205 -9.98 -9.11 -15.52
C LEU A 205 -10.65 -10.31 -14.89
#